data_AF-A0A328DDD8-F1
#
_entry.id   AF-A0A328DDD8-F1
#
_cell.length_a   1.000
_cell.length_b   1.000
_cell.length_c   1.000
_cell.angle_alpha   90.00
_cell.angle_beta   90.00
_cell.angle_gamma   90.00
#
_symmetry.space_group_name_H-M   'P 1'
#
loop_
_entity.id
_entity.type
_entity.pdbx_description
1 polymer ?
#
loop_
_entity_poly.entity_id
_entity_poly.type
_entity_poly.pdbx_seq_one_letter_code
_entity_poly.pdbx_strand_id
1 'polypeptide(L)'
;MVFNVEHSTLEGFYFCTCKYWQRIGLLCRHIFLLFKGLKIKQIPELYITNRWCKTPLLKPLIDVSGLDFTSESSIDENKIMLNRLWSNIHSCVALIENNPELLCAFSKVITEQKELIQYVVSSQDVGTGEPNLFENYYGVPAPSVIKVLPSQPAHNKGSGKRIKSAKELQIEQSKKNKRLCRTCKELGYHDSRNCPMNTLT
;
A
#
# COMPACT_ATOMS: atom_id res chain seq x y z
N MET A 1 -10.93 -5.91 -20.54
CA MET A 1 -9.80 -4.99 -20.77
C MET A 1 -8.60 -5.80 -21.20
N VAL A 2 -7.94 -5.38 -22.27
CA VAL A 2 -6.69 -5.97 -22.75
C VAL A 2 -5.54 -5.17 -22.16
N PHE A 3 -4.51 -5.84 -21.63
CA PHE A 3 -3.31 -5.21 -21.09
C PHE A 3 -2.11 -5.68 -21.87
N ASN A 4 -1.27 -4.73 -22.30
CA ASN A 4 -0.05 -5.04 -23.02
C ASN A 4 1.12 -5.06 -22.04
N VAL A 5 2.07 -5.97 -22.28
CA VAL A 5 3.32 -6.08 -21.53
C VAL A 5 4.46 -5.92 -22.54
N GLU A 6 5.26 -4.90 -22.34
CA GLU A 6 6.49 -4.65 -23.10
C GLU A 6 7.66 -5.15 -22.28
N HIS A 7 8.64 -5.78 -22.93
CA HIS A 7 9.87 -6.20 -22.25
C HIS A 7 11.10 -5.95 -23.12
N SER A 8 12.21 -5.59 -22.46
CA SER A 8 13.53 -5.52 -23.07
C SER A 8 14.35 -6.70 -22.55
N THR A 9 14.76 -7.60 -23.44
CA THR A 9 15.63 -8.73 -23.10
C THR A 9 17.04 -8.30 -22.74
N LEU A 10 17.48 -7.14 -23.22
CA LEU A 10 18.81 -6.58 -22.93
C LEU A 10 18.88 -5.94 -21.55
N GLU A 11 17.84 -5.19 -21.15
CA GLU A 11 17.83 -4.45 -19.88
C GLU A 11 17.10 -5.17 -18.74
N GLY A 12 16.47 -6.31 -19.02
CA GLY A 12 15.68 -7.04 -18.02
C GLY A 12 14.45 -6.26 -17.52
N PHE A 13 14.02 -5.25 -18.30
CA PHE A 13 12.90 -4.38 -17.98
C PHE A 13 11.58 -4.93 -18.52
N TYR A 14 10.53 -4.80 -17.73
CA TYR A 14 9.16 -5.22 -17.97
C TYR A 14 8.17 -4.10 -17.61
N PHE A 15 7.43 -3.63 -18.60
CA PHE A 15 6.41 -2.61 -18.44
C PHE A 15 5.03 -3.18 -18.75
N CYS A 16 4.01 -2.81 -17.96
CA CYS A 16 2.64 -3.20 -18.25
C CYS A 16 1.70 -1.99 -18.22
N THR A 17 0.84 -1.88 -19.22
CA THR A 17 -0.13 -0.78 -19.35
C THR A 17 -1.14 -0.71 -18.19
N CYS A 18 -1.26 -1.74 -17.36
CA CYS A 18 -2.06 -1.70 -16.14
C CYS A 18 -1.49 -0.76 -15.05
N LYS A 19 -0.24 -0.32 -15.19
CA LYS A 19 0.48 0.59 -14.28
C LYS A 19 0.47 0.16 -12.80
N TYR A 20 0.37 -1.14 -12.52
CA TYR A 20 0.27 -1.64 -11.14
C TYR A 20 1.59 -1.46 -10.39
N TRP A 21 2.72 -1.68 -11.08
CA TRP A 21 4.05 -1.42 -10.54
C TRP A 21 4.21 0.05 -10.14
N GLN A 22 3.85 0.98 -11.02
CA GLN A 22 3.96 2.41 -10.76
C GLN A 22 3.05 2.88 -9.61
N ARG A 23 1.89 2.24 -9.42
CA ARG A 23 0.91 2.62 -8.39
C ARG A 23 1.19 1.98 -7.03
N ILE A 24 1.59 0.71 -7.00
CA ILE A 24 1.68 -0.11 -5.79
C ILE A 24 3.13 -0.50 -5.45
N GLY A 25 4.05 -0.44 -6.42
CA GLY A 25 5.42 -0.93 -6.28
C GLY A 25 5.52 -2.46 -6.27
N LEU A 26 4.51 -3.14 -6.83
CA LEU A 26 4.46 -4.61 -6.98
C LEU A 26 4.19 -4.99 -8.43
N LEU A 27 4.84 -6.07 -8.88
CA LEU A 27 4.61 -6.63 -10.20
C LEU A 27 3.16 -7.11 -10.34
N CYS A 28 2.55 -6.84 -11.49
CA CYS A 28 1.19 -7.29 -11.76
C CYS A 28 1.15 -8.74 -12.24
N ARG A 29 -0.04 -9.35 -12.14
CA ARG A 29 -0.30 -10.68 -12.72
C ARG A 29 0.05 -10.81 -14.21
N HIS A 30 -0.03 -9.72 -14.98
CA HIS A 30 0.26 -9.74 -16.41
C HIS A 30 1.76 -9.94 -16.67
N ILE A 31 2.63 -9.29 -15.87
CA ILE A 31 4.09 -9.49 -15.95
C ILE A 31 4.46 -10.90 -15.44
N PHE A 32 3.83 -11.37 -14.37
CA PHE A 32 4.05 -12.75 -13.90
C PHE A 32 3.68 -13.82 -14.93
N LEU A 33 2.64 -13.58 -15.73
CA LEU A 33 2.28 -14.48 -16.84
C LEU A 33 3.39 -14.53 -17.89
N LEU A 34 3.98 -13.38 -18.23
CA LEU A 34 5.12 -13.29 -19.14
C LEU A 34 6.35 -14.00 -18.56
N PHE A 35 6.64 -13.83 -17.27
CA PHE A 35 7.76 -14.53 -16.60
C PHE A 35 7.62 -16.05 -16.71
N LYS A 36 6.39 -16.57 -16.57
CA LYS A 36 6.10 -17.99 -16.76
C LYS A 36 6.39 -18.44 -18.20
N GLY A 37 6.00 -17.63 -19.20
CA GLY A 37 6.27 -17.92 -20.61
C GLY A 37 7.76 -17.89 -20.96
N LEU A 38 8.49 -16.92 -20.41
CA LEU A 38 9.93 -16.75 -20.59
C LEU A 38 10.79 -17.63 -19.66
N LYS A 39 10.16 -18.49 -18.85
CA LYS A 39 10.81 -19.39 -17.87
C LYS A 39 11.78 -18.68 -16.92
N ILE A 40 11.43 -17.45 -16.53
CA ILE A 40 12.21 -16.65 -15.58
C ILE A 40 12.01 -17.23 -14.19
N LYS A 41 13.09 -17.68 -13.56
CA LYS A 41 13.07 -18.34 -12.25
C LYS A 41 13.12 -17.38 -11.07
N GLN A 42 13.69 -16.20 -11.28
CA GLN A 42 13.88 -15.19 -10.24
C GLN A 42 13.42 -13.82 -10.75
N ILE A 43 12.78 -13.05 -9.88
CA ILE A 43 12.35 -11.69 -10.20
C ILE A 43 13.61 -10.82 -10.38
N PRO A 44 13.72 -10.02 -11.46
CA PRO A 44 14.86 -9.13 -11.63
C PRO A 44 14.99 -8.15 -10.46
N GLU A 45 16.22 -7.86 -10.03
CA GLU A 45 16.51 -7.02 -8.87
C GLU A 45 15.87 -5.62 -8.96
N LEU A 46 15.73 -5.08 -10.17
CA LEU A 46 15.07 -3.79 -10.43
C LEU A 46 13.60 -3.74 -9.90
N TYR A 47 12.95 -4.90 -9.76
CA TYR A 47 11.58 -5.03 -9.25
C TYR A 47 11.51 -5.46 -7.78
N ILE A 48 12.66 -5.65 -7.13
CA ILE A 48 12.75 -5.99 -5.72
C ILE A 48 13.00 -4.69 -4.95
N THR A 49 11.92 -4.07 -4.44
CA THR A 49 12.03 -2.81 -3.68
C THR A 49 12.11 -3.07 -2.17
N ASN A 50 12.83 -2.19 -1.47
CA ASN A 50 12.98 -2.23 -0.01
C ASN A 50 11.64 -2.20 0.73
N ARG A 51 10.61 -1.59 0.12
CA ARG A 51 9.23 -1.56 0.67
C ARG A 51 8.66 -2.96 0.92
N TRP A 52 9.04 -3.95 0.11
CA TRP A 52 8.45 -5.29 0.12
C TRP A 52 9.45 -6.39 0.49
N CYS A 53 10.69 -6.02 0.84
CA CYS A 53 11.69 -6.94 1.35
C CYS A 53 11.66 -6.97 2.88
N LYS A 54 11.92 -8.15 3.45
CA LYS A 54 11.95 -8.38 4.90
C LYS A 54 13.29 -7.98 5.55
N THR A 55 14.16 -7.30 4.81
CA THR A 55 15.37 -6.69 5.35
C THR A 55 14.98 -5.51 6.25
N PRO A 56 15.71 -5.27 7.36
CA PRO A 56 15.42 -4.17 8.26
C PRO A 56 15.53 -2.87 7.44
N LEU A 57 14.81 -1.82 7.84
CA LEU A 57 14.81 -0.48 7.22
C LEU A 57 16.21 0.18 7.20
N LEU A 58 17.16 -0.41 6.48
CA LEU A 58 18.59 -0.13 6.49
C LEU A 58 19.07 0.04 5.05
N LYS A 59 18.63 1.12 4.41
CA LYS A 59 19.48 1.99 3.59
C LYS A 59 18.70 3.25 3.22
N PRO A 60 19.38 4.40 3.12
CA PRO A 60 18.74 5.68 2.90
C PRO A 60 17.96 5.61 1.59
N LEU A 61 16.71 6.08 1.61
CA LEU A 61 16.03 6.45 0.38
C LEU A 61 16.97 7.42 -0.35
N ILE A 62 17.53 6.93 -1.44
CA ILE A 62 18.30 7.72 -2.39
C ILE A 62 17.46 8.95 -2.71
N ASP A 63 18.07 10.12 -2.56
CA ASP A 63 17.55 11.41 -2.98
C ASP A 63 17.18 11.33 -4.47
N VAL A 64 15.89 11.16 -4.75
CA VAL A 64 15.35 11.35 -6.09
C VAL A 64 14.69 12.71 -6.09
N SER A 65 15.49 13.72 -6.41
CA SER A 65 15.00 15.03 -6.81
C SER A 65 14.00 14.86 -7.96
N GLY A 66 12.71 15.09 -7.71
CA GLY A 66 11.70 15.23 -8.77
C GLY A 66 10.41 14.41 -8.68
N LEU A 67 10.06 13.82 -7.54
CA LEU A 67 8.71 13.26 -7.34
C LEU A 67 7.85 14.21 -6.49
N ASP A 68 7.24 15.17 -7.18
CA ASP A 68 6.17 16.01 -6.66
C ASP A 68 4.96 15.15 -6.30
N PHE A 69 4.86 14.79 -5.02
CA PHE A 69 3.57 14.49 -4.41
C PHE A 69 2.88 15.83 -4.12
N THR A 70 2.20 16.38 -5.12
CA THR A 70 1.20 17.43 -4.89
C THR A 70 -0.02 16.82 -4.19
N SER A 71 0.08 16.75 -2.87
CA SER A 71 -1.07 16.81 -1.98
C SER A 71 -0.74 17.81 -0.89
N GLU A 72 -1.41 18.94 -0.98
CA GLU A 72 -1.45 20.05 -0.03
C GLU A 72 -1.52 19.54 1.43
N SER A 73 -0.38 19.60 2.10
CA SER A 73 -0.26 19.79 3.54
C SER A 73 1.17 20.22 3.76
N SER A 74 1.38 21.35 4.46
CA SER A 74 2.69 21.83 4.92
C SER A 74 3.64 20.66 5.16
N ILE A 75 4.73 20.59 4.39
CA ILE A 75 5.80 19.63 4.66
C ILE A 75 6.22 19.88 6.11
N ASP A 76 5.86 18.97 6.99
CA ASP A 76 6.12 19.09 8.42
C ASP A 76 7.63 18.99 8.60
N GLU A 77 8.28 20.15 8.75
CA GLU A 77 9.74 20.27 8.89
C GLU A 77 10.25 19.34 10.00
N ASN A 78 9.45 19.13 11.05
CA ASN A 78 9.77 18.19 12.13
C ASN A 78 9.87 16.75 11.62
N LYS A 79 9.00 16.31 10.70
CA LYS A 79 9.08 14.97 10.11
C LYS A 79 10.35 14.80 9.28
N ILE A 80 10.77 15.82 8.54
CA ILE A 80 12.04 15.78 7.79
C ILE A 80 13.21 15.66 8.76
N MET A 81 13.23 16.49 9.80
CA MET A 81 14.30 16.47 10.81
C MET A 81 14.34 15.12 11.55
N LEU A 82 13.20 14.56 11.91
CA LEU A 82 13.09 13.23 12.54
C LEU A 82 13.63 12.14 11.62
N ASN A 83 13.23 12.13 10.35
CA ASN A 83 13.72 11.14 9.39
C ASN A 83 15.24 11.23 9.20
N ARG A 84 15.78 12.45 9.14
CA ARG A 84 17.24 12.67 9.03
C ARG A 84 17.97 12.19 10.29
N LEU A 85 17.44 12.47 11.48
CA LEU A 85 17.99 11.99 12.74
C LEU A 85 18.06 10.46 12.77
N TRP A 86 16.94 9.79 12.45
CA TRP A 86 16.89 8.34 12.39
C TRP A 86 17.90 7.76 11.38
N SER A 87 17.99 8.35 10.19
CA SER A 87 18.98 7.93 9.18
C SER A 87 20.41 8.00 9.69
N ASN A 88 20.77 9.05 10.43
CA ASN A 88 22.10 9.20 11.01
C ASN A 88 22.37 8.16 12.10
N ILE A 89 21.41 7.94 13.03
CA ILE A 89 21.54 6.92 14.09
C ILE A 89 21.73 5.54 13.48
N HIS A 90 20.91 5.18 12.49
CA HIS A 90 21.04 3.89 11.80
C HIS A 90 22.38 3.75 11.09
N SER A 91 22.88 4.81 10.45
CA SER A 91 24.18 4.79 9.79
C SER A 91 25.31 4.57 10.79
N CYS A 92 25.27 5.25 11.95
CA CYS A 92 26.25 5.04 13.03
C CYS A 92 26.23 3.60 13.53
N VAL A 93 25.04 3.04 13.81
CA VAL A 93 24.89 1.66 14.28
C VAL A 93 25.46 0.67 13.27
N ALA A 94 25.16 0.82 11.98
CA ALA A 94 25.69 -0.04 10.93
C ALA A 94 27.21 0.00 10.80
N LEU A 95 27.84 1.15 11.07
CA LEU A 95 29.30 1.30 11.04
C LEU A 95 29.99 0.64 12.24
N ILE A 96 29.34 0.62 13.40
CA ILE A 96 29.94 0.16 14.66
C ILE A 96 29.47 -1.24 15.09
N GLU A 97 28.50 -1.85 14.40
CA GLU A 97 27.83 -3.10 14.83
C GLU A 97 28.78 -4.28 15.12
N ASN A 98 29.95 -4.31 14.49
CA ASN A 98 30.95 -5.37 14.66
C ASN A 98 32.10 -4.99 15.62
N ASN A 99 32.00 -3.83 16.30
CA ASN A 99 33.01 -3.35 17.25
C ASN A 99 32.38 -3.07 18.63
N PRO A 100 32.61 -3.95 19.64
CA PRO A 100 31.95 -3.85 20.94
C PRO A 100 32.37 -2.62 21.75
N GLU A 101 33.61 -2.13 21.58
CA GLU A 101 34.09 -0.92 22.26
C GLU A 101 33.37 0.32 21.72
N LEU A 102 33.24 0.43 20.40
CA LEU A 102 32.52 1.53 19.77
C LEU A 102 31.02 1.48 20.04
N LEU A 103 30.43 0.28 20.11
CA LEU A 103 29.04 0.10 20.55
C LEU A 103 28.83 0.59 21.99
N CYS A 104 29.75 0.26 22.90
CA CYS A 104 29.70 0.73 24.28
C CYS A 104 29.83 2.25 24.36
N ALA A 105 30.79 2.83 23.64
CA ALA A 105 30.99 4.28 23.59
C ALA A 105 29.76 5.01 23.01
N PHE A 106 29.21 4.54 21.90
CA PHE A 106 28.03 5.14 21.28
C PHE A 106 26.78 4.99 22.16
N SER A 107 26.60 3.83 22.80
CA SER A 107 25.51 3.63 23.76
C SER A 107 25.60 4.62 24.92
N LYS A 108 26.81 4.89 25.44
CA LYS A 108 27.02 5.87 26.51
C LYS A 108 26.59 7.27 26.09
N VAL A 109 27.00 7.71 24.89
CA VAL A 109 26.60 9.02 24.34
C VAL A 109 25.07 9.13 24.20
N ILE A 110 24.41 8.09 23.68
CA ILE A 110 22.94 8.08 23.54
C ILE A 110 22.24 8.14 24.92
N THR A 111 22.75 7.40 25.91
CA THR A 111 22.20 7.44 27.28
C THR A 111 22.37 8.82 27.91
N GLU A 112 23.55 9.44 27.80
CA GLU A 112 23.80 10.80 28.30
C GLU A 112 22.84 11.82 27.66
N GLN A 113 22.66 11.76 26.33
CA GLN A 113 21.71 12.64 25.65
C GLN A 113 20.26 12.38 26.07
N LYS A 114 19.87 11.11 26.27
CA LYS A 114 18.54 10.76 26.77
C LYS A 114 18.27 11.35 28.15
N GLU A 115 19.24 11.26 29.07
CA GLU A 115 19.11 11.80 30.42
C GLU A 115 18.97 13.33 30.41
N LEU A 116 19.75 14.03 29.57
CA LEU A 116 19.62 15.48 29.38
C LEU A 116 18.25 15.88 28.85
N ILE A 117 17.74 15.18 27.82
CA ILE A 117 16.41 15.44 27.27
C ILE A 117 15.33 15.19 28.31
N GLN A 118 15.42 14.09 29.06
CA GLN A 118 14.46 13.76 30.11
C GLN A 118 14.44 14.84 31.20
N TYR A 119 15.61 15.33 31.61
CA TYR A 119 15.73 16.41 32.58
C TYR A 119 15.05 17.70 32.07
N VAL A 120 15.31 18.11 30.82
CA VAL A 120 14.71 19.32 30.24
C VAL A 120 13.17 19.18 30.15
N VAL A 121 12.68 18.03 29.70
CA VAL A 121 11.23 17.76 29.58
C VAL A 121 10.57 17.76 30.95
N SER A 122 11.17 17.11 31.96
CA SER A 122 10.65 17.09 33.33
C SER A 122 10.75 18.45 34.03
N SER A 123 11.68 19.31 33.65
CA SER A 123 11.83 20.68 34.21
C SER A 123 10.85 21.68 33.59
N GLN A 124 10.30 21.38 32.42
CA GLN A 124 9.28 22.18 31.74
C GLN A 124 7.85 21.83 32.20
N ASP A 125 7.67 20.70 32.89
CA ASP A 125 6.37 20.20 33.34
C ASP A 125 5.94 20.82 34.68
N VAL A 126 5.94 22.16 34.76
CA VAL A 126 5.19 22.89 35.79
C VAL A 126 3.77 23.09 35.26
N GLY A 127 3.02 22.00 35.22
CA GLY A 127 1.57 22.01 35.02
C GLY A 127 1.11 21.55 33.65
N THR A 128 0.94 20.24 33.46
CA THR A 128 -0.39 19.65 33.23
C THR A 128 -0.30 18.14 33.46
N GLY A 129 -1.34 17.58 34.08
CA GLY A 129 -1.34 16.18 34.54
C GLY A 129 -0.93 15.18 33.48
N GLU A 130 -0.36 14.06 33.97
CA GLU A 130 0.14 12.88 33.23
C GLU A 130 0.01 12.98 31.71
N PRO A 131 1.11 13.07 30.94
CA PRO A 131 1.02 13.05 29.50
C PRO A 131 0.36 11.74 29.10
N ASN A 132 -0.87 11.81 28.58
CA ASN A 132 -1.58 10.69 28.00
C ASN A 132 -0.78 10.22 26.78
N LEU A 133 0.23 9.37 27.02
CA LEU A 133 1.17 8.82 26.05
C LEU A 133 0.43 8.32 24.80
N PHE A 134 -0.71 7.68 25.02
CA PHE A 134 -1.57 7.14 23.97
C PHE A 134 -2.28 8.24 23.17
N GLU A 135 -2.77 9.29 23.80
CA GLU A 135 -3.43 10.39 23.08
C GLU A 135 -2.44 11.18 22.24
N ASN A 136 -1.22 11.42 22.75
CA ASN A 136 -0.15 12.03 21.98
C ASN A 136 0.33 11.15 20.81
N TYR A 137 0.38 9.82 21.01
CA TYR A 137 0.79 8.90 19.96
C TYR A 137 -0.26 8.74 18.85
N TYR A 138 -1.54 8.67 19.21
CA TYR A 138 -2.64 8.47 18.25
C TYR A 138 -3.27 9.77 17.75
N GLY A 139 -2.98 10.92 18.38
CA GLY A 139 -3.51 12.23 18.01
C GLY A 139 -5.00 12.40 18.25
N VAL A 140 -5.62 11.49 19.00
CA VAL A 140 -7.06 11.48 19.31
C VAL A 140 -7.23 11.24 20.80
N PRO A 141 -7.99 12.10 21.51
CA PRO A 141 -8.26 11.88 22.93
C PRO A 141 -9.10 10.62 23.13
N ALA A 142 -8.88 9.92 24.24
CA ALA A 142 -9.65 8.76 24.59
C ALA A 142 -11.14 9.17 24.76
N PRO A 143 -12.09 8.48 24.10
CA PRO A 143 -13.49 8.81 24.26
C PRO A 143 -13.92 8.58 25.71
N SER A 144 -14.58 9.56 26.31
CA SER A 144 -15.08 9.50 27.70
C SER A 144 -16.11 8.39 27.95
N VAL A 145 -16.69 7.85 26.89
CA VAL A 145 -17.65 6.74 26.94
C VAL A 145 -17.23 5.67 25.93
N ILE A 146 -16.77 4.53 26.43
CA ILE A 146 -16.44 3.37 25.60
C ILE A 146 -17.72 2.57 25.34
N LYS A 147 -18.35 2.81 24.19
CA LYS A 147 -19.51 2.01 23.75
C LYS A 147 -19.02 0.83 22.92
N VAL A 148 -18.71 -0.28 23.60
CA VAL A 148 -18.32 -1.54 22.92
C VAL A 148 -19.55 -2.13 22.25
N LEU A 149 -19.71 -1.86 20.96
CA LEU A 149 -20.70 -2.58 20.14
C LEU A 149 -20.12 -3.93 19.74
N PRO A 150 -20.91 -5.02 19.74
CA PRO A 150 -20.49 -6.25 19.10
C PRO A 150 -20.11 -5.93 17.65
N SER A 151 -18.98 -6.49 17.20
CA SER A 151 -18.52 -6.32 15.81
C SER A 151 -19.67 -6.65 14.87
N GLN A 152 -19.89 -5.82 13.85
CA GLN A 152 -20.92 -6.14 12.86
C GLN A 152 -20.70 -7.56 12.33
N PRO A 153 -21.75 -8.39 12.25
CA PRO A 153 -21.60 -9.76 11.76
C PRO A 153 -20.95 -9.73 10.37
N ALA A 154 -19.70 -10.16 10.30
CA ALA A 154 -19.00 -10.26 9.04
C ALA A 154 -19.44 -11.55 8.34
N HIS A 155 -19.92 -11.43 7.10
CA HIS A 155 -20.31 -12.57 6.29
C HIS A 155 -19.05 -13.31 5.80
N ASN A 156 -18.50 -14.19 6.65
CA ASN A 156 -17.20 -14.85 6.48
C ASN A 156 -17.23 -16.08 5.54
N LYS A 157 -18.40 -16.68 5.31
CA LYS A 157 -18.63 -17.59 4.19
C LYS A 157 -19.17 -16.75 3.05
N GLY A 158 -18.64 -16.83 1.83
CA GLY A 158 -19.17 -16.09 0.68
C GLY A 158 -20.70 -16.21 0.57
N SER A 159 -21.37 -15.20 0.01
CA SER A 159 -22.80 -15.26 -0.34
C SER A 159 -23.10 -16.64 -0.91
N GLY A 160 -23.96 -17.44 -0.27
CA GLY A 160 -24.24 -18.85 -0.64
C GLY A 160 -24.80 -19.03 -2.05
N LYS A 161 -24.87 -17.95 -2.84
CA LYS A 161 -25.14 -17.97 -4.26
C LYS A 161 -23.92 -18.50 -5.01
N ARG A 162 -24.01 -19.76 -5.43
CA ARG A 162 -23.08 -20.37 -6.39
C ARG A 162 -22.83 -19.42 -7.57
N ILE A 163 -21.56 -19.12 -7.82
CA ILE A 163 -21.14 -18.41 -9.05
C ILE A 163 -21.36 -19.35 -10.22
N LYS A 164 -22.23 -18.97 -11.16
CA LYS A 164 -22.48 -19.75 -12.38
C LYS A 164 -21.35 -19.55 -13.38
N SER A 165 -20.97 -20.63 -14.06
CA SER A 165 -19.99 -20.55 -15.16
C SER A 165 -20.59 -19.83 -16.39
N ALA A 166 -19.73 -19.29 -17.27
CA ALA A 166 -20.19 -18.67 -18.52
C ALA A 166 -21.06 -19.63 -19.37
N LYS A 167 -20.70 -20.93 -19.38
CA LYS A 167 -21.47 -21.98 -20.04
C LYS A 167 -22.87 -22.14 -19.45
N GLU A 168 -22.98 -22.16 -18.12
CA GLU A 168 -24.29 -22.26 -17.43
C GLU A 168 -25.17 -21.04 -17.71
N LEU A 169 -24.59 -19.84 -17.69
CA LEU A 169 -25.32 -18.61 -18.02
C LEU A 169 -25.83 -18.63 -19.47
N GLN A 170 -25.01 -19.10 -20.41
CA GLN A 170 -25.39 -19.19 -21.82
C GLN A 170 -26.50 -20.23 -22.04
N ILE A 171 -26.45 -21.38 -21.36
CA ILE A 171 -27.50 -22.41 -21.41
C ILE A 171 -28.82 -21.88 -20.83
N GLU A 172 -28.78 -21.16 -19.71
CA GLU A 172 -30.00 -20.56 -19.14
C GLU A 172 -30.56 -19.45 -20.03
N GLN A 173 -29.70 -18.68 -20.69
CA GLN A 173 -30.13 -17.65 -21.64
C GLN A 173 -30.73 -18.26 -22.90
N SER A 174 -30.21 -19.40 -23.40
CA SER A 174 -30.75 -20.08 -24.58
C SER A 174 -32.13 -20.72 -24.34
N LYS A 175 -32.50 -20.99 -23.08
CA LYS A 175 -33.86 -21.45 -22.72
C LYS A 175 -34.90 -20.33 -22.79
N LYS A 176 -34.47 -19.06 -22.85
CA LYS A 176 -35.38 -17.92 -22.97
C LYS A 176 -35.63 -17.66 -24.46
N ASN A 177 -36.83 -17.22 -24.80
CA ASN A 177 -37.11 -16.80 -26.16
C ASN A 177 -36.54 -15.40 -26.41
N LYS A 178 -36.02 -15.17 -27.63
CA LYS A 178 -35.69 -13.83 -28.10
C LYS A 178 -36.98 -13.01 -28.22
N ARG A 179 -36.90 -11.73 -27.89
CA ARG A 179 -38.00 -10.78 -28.00
C ARG A 179 -37.57 -9.55 -28.78
N LEU A 180 -38.53 -8.93 -29.48
CA LEU A 180 -38.29 -7.71 -30.24
C LEU A 180 -38.15 -6.54 -29.27
N CYS A 181 -36.98 -5.91 -29.26
CA CYS A 181 -36.74 -4.71 -28.48
C CYS A 181 -37.38 -3.49 -29.18
N ARG A 182 -38.17 -2.68 -28.47
CA ARG A 182 -38.82 -1.50 -29.08
C ARG A 182 -37.83 -0.35 -29.36
N THR A 183 -36.70 -0.32 -28.67
CA THR A 183 -35.69 0.73 -28.80
C THR A 183 -34.80 0.51 -30.02
N CYS A 184 -34.18 -0.67 -30.15
CA CYS A 184 -33.31 -0.97 -31.29
C CYS A 184 -34.00 -1.74 -32.43
N LYS A 185 -35.25 -2.17 -32.26
CA LYS A 185 -36.02 -2.98 -33.23
C LYS A 185 -35.37 -4.34 -33.59
N GLU A 186 -34.44 -4.83 -32.79
CA GLU A 186 -33.81 -6.14 -32.98
C GLU A 186 -34.40 -7.21 -32.07
N LEU A 187 -34.36 -8.47 -32.55
CA LEU A 187 -34.70 -9.66 -31.78
C LEU A 187 -33.51 -10.07 -30.90
N GLY A 188 -33.65 -9.88 -29.58
CA GLY A 188 -32.58 -10.16 -28.62
C GLY A 188 -33.07 -10.68 -27.28
N TYR A 189 -32.15 -10.88 -26.34
CA TYR A 189 -32.45 -11.26 -24.95
C TYR A 189 -32.64 -10.06 -24.02
N HIS A 190 -32.94 -8.88 -24.59
CA HIS A 190 -33.11 -7.62 -23.89
C HIS A 190 -34.46 -6.98 -24.27
N ASP A 191 -34.94 -6.03 -23.48
CA ASP A 191 -36.07 -5.13 -23.78
C ASP A 191 -35.56 -3.68 -23.83
N SER A 192 -36.47 -2.73 -24.04
CA SER A 192 -36.12 -1.31 -24.14
C SER A 192 -35.37 -0.76 -22.94
N ARG A 193 -35.59 -1.28 -21.72
CA ARG A 193 -34.99 -0.75 -20.48
C ARG A 193 -33.52 -1.12 -20.36
N ASN A 194 -33.16 -2.30 -20.85
CA ASN A 194 -31.79 -2.82 -20.83
C ASN A 194 -31.20 -2.94 -22.24
N CYS A 195 -31.72 -2.19 -23.20
CA CYS A 195 -31.20 -2.15 -24.56
C CYS A 195 -29.83 -1.45 -24.56
N PRO A 196 -28.81 -1.98 -25.25
CA PRO A 196 -27.51 -1.33 -25.35
C PRO A 196 -27.56 0.03 -26.07
N MET A 197 -28.59 0.24 -26.90
CA MET A 197 -28.88 1.53 -27.55
C MET A 197 -29.77 2.44 -26.69
N ASN A 198 -30.14 2.03 -25.47
CA ASN A 198 -30.86 2.88 -24.53
C ASN A 198 -29.84 3.82 -23.87
N THR A 199 -29.58 4.97 -24.50
CA THR A 199 -28.85 6.07 -23.86
C THR A 199 -29.76 6.66 -22.80
N LEU A 200 -29.54 6.30 -21.54
CA LEU A 200 -30.17 6.95 -20.40
C LEU A 200 -29.83 8.45 -20.42
N THR A 201 -30.82 9.28 -20.75
CA THR A 201 -30.98 10.61 -20.15
C THR A 201 -32.03 10.49 -19.05
#